data_AF-W4EMP3-F1
#
_entry.id   AF-W4EMP3-F1
#
_cell.length_a   1.000
_cell.length_b   1.000
_cell.length_c   1.000
_cell.angle_alpha   90.00
_cell.angle_beta   90.00
_cell.angle_gamma   90.00
#
_symmetry.space_group_name_H-M   'P 1'
#
loop_
_entity.id
_entity.type
_entity.pdbx_description
1 polymer ?
#
loop_
_entity_poly.entity_id
_entity_poly.type
_entity_poly.pdbx_seq_one_letter_code
_entity_poly.pdbx_strand_id
1 'polypeptide(L)' 'MSLSIQELLENKGIQVKKDHFESLQEKWEGIQALRGNLEGVNIDDADISLKNIPGGDHIDE' A
#
# COMPACT_ATOMS: atom_id res chain seq x y z
N MET A 1 -6.64 14.00 -10.74
CA MET A 1 -5.72 13.69 -11.85
C MET A 1 -4.80 12.57 -11.37
N SER A 2 -4.86 11.39 -11.98
CA SER A 2 -3.98 10.26 -11.66
C SER A 2 -2.64 10.47 -12.36
N LEU A 3 -1.56 10.66 -11.59
CA LEU A 3 -0.20 10.72 -12.12
C LEU A 3 0.18 9.37 -12.74
N SER A 4 0.89 9.37 -13.86
CA SER A 4 1.50 8.15 -14.40
C SER A 4 2.56 7.62 -13.42
N ILE A 5 2.82 6.30 -13.45
CA ILE A 5 3.85 5.68 -12.58
C ILE A 5 5.21 6.34 -12.79
N GLN A 6 5.52 6.77 -14.01
CA GLN A 6 6.75 7.48 -14.32
C GLN A 6 6.84 8.80 -13.55
N GLU A 7 5.82 9.64 -13.65
CA GLU A 7 5.79 10.92 -12.92
C GLU A 7 5.80 10.70 -11.40
N LEU A 8 5.18 9.62 -10.91
CA LEU A 8 5.14 9.28 -9.49
C LEU A 8 6.53 8.86 -8.97
N LEU A 9 7.26 8.07 -9.75
CA LEU A 9 8.62 7.63 -9.43
C LEU A 9 9.62 8.79 -9.55
N GLU A 10 9.50 9.61 -10.59
CA GLU A 10 10.33 10.81 -10.79
C GLU A 10 10.13 11.83 -9.67
N ASN A 11 8.90 12.10 -9.25
CA ASN A 11 8.61 12.96 -8.08
C ASN A 11 9.19 12.41 -6.77
N LYS A 12 9.38 11.09 -6.66
CA LYS A 12 10.06 10.45 -5.53
C LYS A 12 11.58 10.43 -5.67
N GLY A 13 12.13 10.99 -6.76
CA GLY A 13 13.57 10.98 -7.06
C GLY A 13 14.09 9.63 -7.54
N ILE A 14 13.21 8.71 -7.92
CA ILE A 14 13.57 7.35 -8.35
C ILE A 14 13.65 7.34 -9.87
N GLN A 15 14.88 7.24 -10.39
CA GLN A 15 15.10 7.07 -11.82
C GLN A 15 15.10 5.59 -12.19
N VAL A 16 14.10 5.20 -12.97
CA VAL A 16 13.95 3.82 -13.43
C VAL A 16 14.33 3.72 -14.91
N LYS A 17 15.01 2.64 -15.29
CA LYS A 17 15.31 2.35 -16.69
C LYS A 17 14.05 1.94 -17.44
N LYS A 18 13.92 2.36 -18.70
CA LYS A 18 12.75 2.08 -19.56
C LYS A 18 12.37 0.60 -19.62
N ASP A 19 13.34 -0.30 -19.62
CA ASP A 19 13.10 -1.75 -19.65
C ASP A 19 12.36 -2.31 -18.43
N HIS A 20 12.37 -1.60 -17.29
CA HIS A 20 11.68 -2.04 -16.08
C HIS A 20 10.30 -1.42 -15.90
N PHE A 21 9.91 -0.47 -16.76
CA PHE A 21 8.63 0.22 -16.62
C PHE A 21 7.43 -0.68 -16.86
N GLU A 22 7.50 -1.55 -17.86
CA GLU A 22 6.41 -2.48 -18.17
C GLU A 22 6.12 -3.41 -16.98
N SER A 23 7.16 -4.01 -16.40
CA SER A 23 7.01 -4.86 -15.22
C SER A 23 6.53 -4.10 -13.98
N LEU A 24 6.96 -2.85 -13.80
CA LEU A 24 6.48 -2.02 -12.69
C LEU A 24 5.03 -1.61 -12.87
N GLN A 25 4.61 -1.34 -14.10
CA GLN A 25 3.23 -1.00 -14.42
C GLN A 25 2.30 -2.19 -14.19
N GLU A 26 2.66 -3.37 -14.68
CA GLU A 26 1.89 -4.60 -14.44
C GLU A 26 1.73 -4.88 -12.95
N LYS A 27 2.82 -4.78 -12.17
CA LYS A 27 2.78 -4.96 -10.71
C LYS A 27 1.93 -3.90 -10.02
N TRP A 28 2.04 -2.65 -10.43
CA TRP A 28 1.26 -1.56 -9.87
C TRP A 28 -0.23 -1.76 -10.13
N GLU A 29 -0.62 -2.08 -11.37
CA GLU A 29 -2.00 -2.38 -11.73
C GLU A 29 -2.54 -3.57 -10.93
N GLY A 30 -1.73 -4.62 -10.75
CA GLY A 30 -2.07 -5.75 -9.87
C GLY A 30 -2.32 -5.34 -8.41
N ILE A 31 -1.46 -4.48 -7.85
CA ILE A 31 -1.63 -3.96 -6.47
C ILE A 31 -2.89 -3.08 -6.38
N GLN A 32 -3.16 -2.24 -7.39
CA GLN A 32 -4.38 -1.43 -7.41
C GLN A 32 -5.63 -2.29 -7.48
N ALA A 33 -5.63 -3.34 -8.30
CA ALA A 33 -6.73 -4.29 -8.39
C ALA A 33 -6.95 -5.05 -7.07
N LEU A 34 -5.88 -5.48 -6.40
CA LEU A 34 -5.94 -6.16 -5.10
C LEU A 34 -6.42 -5.24 -3.96
N ARG A 35 -6.15 -3.93 -4.06
CA ARG A 35 -6.63 -2.96 -3.08
C ARG A 35 -8.16 -2.87 -3.01
N GLY A 36 -8.88 -3.28 -4.07
CA GLY A 36 -10.33 -3.18 -4.15
C GLY A 36 -10.82 -1.72 -4.05
N ASN A 37 -12.06 -1.52 -3.57
CA ASN A 37 -12.56 -0.18 -3.24
C ASN A 37 -12.33 0.11 -1.76
N LEU A 38 -11.45 1.08 -1.48
CA LEU A 38 -11.21 1.61 -0.13
C LEU A 38 -11.87 2.98 0.10
N GLU A 39 -12.68 3.47 -0.85
CA GLU A 39 -13.46 4.68 -0.67
C GLU A 39 -14.40 4.52 0.54
N GLY A 40 -14.24 5.40 1.52
CA GLY A 40 -15.01 5.38 2.76
C GLY A 40 -14.42 4.51 3.88
N VAL A 41 -13.33 3.79 3.63
CA VAL A 41 -12.57 3.12 4.70
C VAL A 41 -11.68 4.17 5.37
N ASN A 42 -11.86 4.41 6.67
CA ASN A 42 -10.96 5.26 7.45
C ASN A 42 -9.64 4.50 7.68
N ILE A 43 -8.69 4.65 6.76
CA ILE A 43 -7.37 3.99 6.82
C ILE A 43 -6.47 4.69 7.84
N ASP A 44 -6.68 5.98 8.10
CA ASP A 44 -5.82 6.81 8.94
C ASP A 44 -5.85 6.39 10.42
N ASP A 45 -7.01 5.91 10.91
CA ASP A 45 -7.18 5.43 12.29
C ASP A 45 -7.03 3.90 12.45
N ALA A 46 -6.72 3.17 11.38
CA ALA A 46 -6.45 1.74 11.49
C ALA A 46 -5.10 1.54 12.19
N ASP A 47 -5.13 1.37 13.52
CA ASP A 47 -3.95 1.03 14.32
C ASP A 47 -3.51 -0.41 14.03
N ILE A 48 -2.86 -0.61 12.89
CA ILE A 48 -2.30 -1.88 12.42
C ILE A 48 -0.98 -2.23 13.13
N SER A 49 -0.59 -1.45 14.13
CA SER A 49 0.63 -1.67 14.89
C SER A 49 0.54 -2.99 15.63
N LEU A 50 1.55 -3.84 15.48
CA LEU A 50 1.69 -5.05 16.30
C LEU A 50 1.95 -4.64 17.75
N LYS A 51 0.89 -4.50 18.55
CA LYS A 51 1.02 -4.24 19.98
C LYS A 51 1.38 -5.54 20.67
N ASN A 52 2.62 -5.66 21.13
CA ASN A 52 2.97 -6.65 22.13
C ASN A 52 2.28 -6.22 23.43
N ILE A 53 1.07 -6.70 23.67
CA ILE A 53 0.34 -6.47 24.92
C ILE A 53 0.76 -7.59 25.89
N PRO A 54 1.68 -7.34 26.84
CA PRO A 54 1.97 -8.32 27.88
C PRO A 54 0.75 -8.41 28.82
N GLY A 55 0.22 -9.62 29.00
CA GLY A 55 -0.91 -9.89 29.89
C GLY A 55 -2.26 -10.07 29.19
N GLY A 56 -2.31 -10.86 28.11
CA GLY A 56 -3.57 -11.45 27.64
C GLY A 56 -4.07 -12.46 28.66
N ASP A 57 -4.63 -11.97 29.77
CA ASP A 57 -5.30 -12.79 30.77
C ASP A 57 -6.58 -13.35 30.11
N HIS A 58 -6.63 -14.67 29.97
CA HIS A 58 -7.84 -15.38 29.58
C HIS A 58 -8.92 -15.09 30.63
N ILE A 59 -10.05 -14.53 30.22
CA ILE A 59 -11.29 -14.74 30.97
C ILE A 59 -11.91 -16.00 30.36
N ASP A 60 -11.63 -17.14 30.99
CA ASP A 60 -12.40 -18.37 30.79
C ASP A 60 -13.76 -18.19 31.49
N GLU A 61 -14.86 -18.23 30.72
CA GLU A 61 -16.23 -18.48 31.23
C GLU A 61 -16.66 -19.92 30.93
#